data_AF-A0A7C1AY24-F1
#
_entry.id   AF-A0A7C1AY24-F1
#
_cell.length_a   1.000
_cell.length_b   1.000
_cell.length_c   1.000
_cell.angle_alpha   90.00
_cell.angle_beta   90.00
_cell.angle_gamma   90.00
#
_symmetry.space_group_name_H-M   'P 1'
#
loop_
_entity.id
_entity.type
_entity.pdbx_description
1 polymer ?
#
loop_
_entity_poly.entity_id
_entity_poly.type
_entity_poly.pdbx_seq_one_letter_code
_entity_poly.pdbx_strand_id
1 'polypeptide(L)' 'MKKLHLVSLGCPKNLVDSEVMLARLEQDGYAVVADPAEADLLLVNTCGFIGPAVQEAIDEILRLAEYKRADP' A
#
# COMPACT_ATOMS: atom_id res chain seq x y z
N MET A 1 11.47 0.96 14.67
CA MET A 1 11.42 1.00 13.19
C MET A 1 9.97 0.84 12.82
N LYS A 2 9.38 1.76 12.03
CA LYS A 2 7.95 1.67 11.68
C LYS A 2 7.77 0.63 10.57
N LYS A 3 6.75 -0.20 10.65
CA LYS A 3 6.43 -1.23 9.67
C LYS A 3 5.45 -0.71 8.62
N LEU A 4 5.74 -0.97 7.35
CA LEU A 4 4.94 -0.57 6.19
C LEU A 4 4.50 -1.81 5.42
N HIS A 5 3.23 -1.89 5.07
CA HIS A 5 2.74 -2.78 4.03
C HIS A 5 2.27 -1.96 2.82
N LEU A 6 2.81 -2.26 1.64
CA LEU A 6 2.46 -1.57 0.40
C LEU A 6 1.76 -2.54 -0.54
N VAL A 7 0.66 -2.07 -1.14
CA VAL A 7 -0.02 -2.72 -2.25
C VAL A 7 0.12 -1.84 -3.50
N SER A 8 0.60 -2.42 -4.59
CA SER A 8 0.74 -1.75 -5.89
C SER A 8 -0.26 -2.36 -6.87
N LEU A 9 -1.16 -1.52 -7.40
CA LEU A 9 -2.25 -1.90 -8.29
C LEU A 9 -2.18 -1.11 -9.60
N GLY A 10 -2.97 -1.53 -10.58
CA GLY A 10 -3.04 -0.86 -11.87
C GLY A 10 -2.01 -1.37 -12.87
N CYS A 11 -0.99 -0.57 -13.18
CA CYS A 11 -0.10 -0.85 -14.32
C CYS A 11 1.40 -0.87 -13.93
N PRO A 12 2.31 -1.30 -14.82
CA PRO A 12 3.74 -1.35 -14.53
C PRO A 12 4.36 -0.02 -14.08
N LYS A 13 3.75 1.13 -14.41
CA LYS A 13 4.21 2.43 -13.88
C LYS A 13 3.99 2.55 -12.37
N ASN A 14 2.83 2.09 -11.88
CA ASN A 14 2.54 2.06 -10.45
C ASN A 14 3.51 1.14 -9.71
N LEU A 15 3.92 0.02 -10.31
CA LEU A 15 4.92 -0.87 -9.73
C LEU A 15 6.29 -0.17 -9.58
N VAL A 16 6.79 0.45 -10.66
CA VAL A 16 8.06 1.20 -10.62
C VAL A 16 7.99 2.35 -9.62
N ASP A 17 6.89 3.11 -9.61
CA ASP A 17 6.69 4.20 -8.65
C ASP A 17 6.68 3.66 -7.20
N SER A 18 6.05 2.50 -6.98
CA SER A 18 6.04 1.84 -5.67
C SER A 18 7.44 1.43 -5.23
N GLU A 19 8.29 0.88 -6.10
CA GLU A 19 9.68 0.54 -5.78
C GLU A 19 10.48 1.79 -5.37
N VAL A 20 10.29 2.91 -6.09
CA VAL A 20 10.92 4.20 -5.75
C VAL A 20 10.43 4.71 -4.38
N MET A 21 9.13 4.62 -4.11
CA MET A 21 8.57 4.98 -2.80
C MET A 21 9.13 4.11 -1.67
N LEU A 22 9.23 2.79 -1.88
CA LEU A 22 9.79 1.85 -0.89
C LEU A 22 11.24 2.21 -0.57
N ALA A 23 12.08 2.41 -1.59
CA ALA A 23 13.48 2.79 -1.39
C ALA A 23 13.61 4.08 -0.56
N ARG A 24 12.73 5.06 -0.78
CA ARG A 24 12.72 6.30 0.01
C ARG A 24 12.26 6.07 1.45
N LEU A 25 11.22 5.29 1.66
CA LEU A 25 10.69 5.01 2.99
C LEU A 25 11.66 4.17 3.82
N GLU A 26 12.39 3.24 3.19
CA GLU A 26 13.49 2.51 3.85
C GLU A 26 14.60 3.45 4.32
N GLN A 27 14.99 4.44 3.51
CA GLN A 27 15.95 5.49 3.91
C GLN A 27 15.44 6.32 5.09
N ASP A 28 14.13 6.54 5.18
CA ASP A 28 13.47 7.25 6.28
C ASP A 28 13.19 6.33 7.51
N GLY A 29 13.65 5.08 7.49
CA GLY A 29 13.63 4.16 8.64
C GLY A 29 12.37 3.29 8.75
N TYR A 30 11.64 3.09 7.66
CA TYR A 30 10.56 2.09 7.58
C TYR A 30 11.11 0.70 7.24
N ALA A 31 10.46 -0.34 7.76
CA ALA A 31 10.67 -1.72 7.36
C ALA A 31 9.44 -2.23 6.58
N VAL A 32 9.68 -2.83 5.42
CA VAL A 32 8.60 -3.43 4.63
C VAL A 32 8.20 -4.77 5.23
N VAL A 33 6.90 -4.98 5.41
CA VAL A 33 6.31 -6.24 5.88
C VAL A 33 5.30 -6.79 4.88
N ALA A 34 5.29 -8.11 4.75
CA ALA A 34 4.38 -8.81 3.84
C ALA A 34 2.96 -8.95 4.44
N ASP A 35 2.84 -9.08 5.76
CA ASP A 35 1.56 -9.18 6.44
C ASP A 35 1.02 -7.78 6.77
N PRO A 36 -0.16 -7.38 6.23
CA PRO A 36 -0.79 -6.12 6.60
C PRO A 36 -1.15 -6.02 8.09
N ALA A 37 -1.35 -7.14 8.80
CA ALA A 37 -1.63 -7.14 10.24
C ALA A 37 -0.42 -6.69 11.09
N GLU A 38 0.79 -6.75 10.53
CA GLU A 38 2.00 -6.32 11.22
C GLU A 38 2.35 -4.84 10.95
N ALA A 39 1.64 -4.17 10.05
CA ALA A 39 2.03 -2.85 9.56
C ALA A 39 1.49 -1.70 10.41
N ASP A 40 2.34 -0.72 10.72
CA ASP A 40 1.94 0.57 11.30
C ASP A 40 1.37 1.53 10.22
N LEU A 41 1.70 1.27 8.95
CA LEU A 41 1.26 2.03 7.78
C LEU A 41 0.85 1.07 6.67
N LEU A 42 -0.38 1.25 6.17
CA LEU A 42 -0.89 0.58 4.97
C LEU A 42 -0.88 1.60 3.82
N LEU A 43 -0.21 1.28 2.72
CA LEU A 43 -0.10 2.17 1.55
C LEU A 43 -0.64 1.46 0.30
N VAL A 44 -1.55 2.10 -0.41
CA VAL A 44 -2.08 1.60 -1.69
C VAL A 44 -1.69 2.59 -2.80
N ASN A 45 -0.94 2.12 -3.80
CA ASN A 45 -0.59 2.89 -5.00
C ASN A 45 -1.37 2.35 -6.19
N THR A 46 -2.13 3.20 -6.88
CA THR A 46 -2.98 2.79 -8.02
C THR A 46 -3.17 3.92 -9.03
N CYS A 47 -3.86 3.64 -10.13
CA CYS A 47 -4.29 4.62 -11.10
C CYS A 47 -5.64 5.24 -10.72
N GLY A 48 -5.73 6.58 -10.70
CA GLY A 48 -6.94 7.31 -10.31
C GLY A 48 -7.99 7.53 -11.40
N PHE A 49 -7.73 7.10 -12.64
CA PHE A 49 -8.61 7.40 -13.79
C PHE A 49 -8.98 6.18 -14.64
N ILE A 50 -8.26 5.07 -14.52
CA ILE A 50 -8.60 3.82 -15.22
C ILE A 50 -9.68 3.11 -14.39
N GLY A 51 -10.92 3.08 -14.92
CA GLY A 51 -12.09 2.55 -14.20
C GLY A 51 -11.86 1.21 -13.48
N PRO A 52 -11.34 0.17 -14.15
CA PRO A 52 -11.02 -1.10 -13.49
C PRO A 52 -10.04 -0.98 -12.31
N ALA A 53 -8.98 -0.17 -12.45
CA ALA A 53 -7.98 0.04 -11.40
C ALA A 53 -8.55 0.87 -10.22
N VAL A 54 -9.49 1.77 -10.50
CA VAL A 54 -10.21 2.52 -9.45
C VAL A 54 -11.08 1.57 -8.64
N GLN A 55 -11.82 0.67 -9.29
CA GLN A 55 -12.65 -0.31 -8.58
C GLN A 55 -11.79 -1.26 -7.73
N GLU A 56 -10.72 -1.80 -8.31
CA GLU A 56 -9.76 -2.65 -7.59
C GLU A 56 -9.18 -1.95 -6.36
N ALA A 57 -8.83 -0.66 -6.49
CA ALA A 57 -8.31 0.12 -5.38
C ALA A 57 -9.36 0.36 -4.29
N ILE A 58 -10.62 0.62 -4.63
CA ILE A 58 -11.70 0.77 -3.65
C ILE A 58 -11.87 -0.52 -2.85
N ASP A 59 -11.93 -1.67 -3.55
CA ASP A 59 -12.11 -2.98 -2.91
C ASP A 59 -10.94 -3.28 -1.95
N GLU A 60 -9.71 -2.99 -2.39
CA GLU A 60 -8.52 -3.22 -1.59
C GLU A 60 -8.41 -2.27 -0.39
N ILE A 61 -8.77 -0.99 -0.55
CA ILE A 61 -8.82 -0.03 0.57
C ILE A 61 -9.83 -0.50 1.63
N LEU A 62 -11.02 -0.97 1.21
CA LEU A 62 -12.03 -1.47 2.15
C LEU A 62 -11.55 -2.74 2.87
N ARG A 63 -10.88 -3.66 2.15
CA ARG A 63 -10.26 -4.85 2.74
C ARG A 63 -9.21 -4.49 3.78
N LEU A 64 -8.31 -3.56 3.46
CA LEU A 64 -7.25 -3.10 4.34
C LEU A 64 -7.78 -2.29 5.54
N ALA A 65 -8.88 -1.56 5.38
CA ALA A 65 -9.51 -0.81 6.46
C ALA A 65 -10.00 -1.70 7.62
N GLU A 66 -10.27 -3.00 7.37
CA GLU A 66 -10.60 -3.94 8.44
C GLU A 66 -9.46 -4.13 9.46
N TYR A 67 -8.19 -4.08 9.01
CA TYR A 67 -7.04 -4.18 9.90
C TYR A 67 -6.93 -2.98 10.84
N LYS A 68 -7.31 -1.78 10.37
CA LYS A 68 -7.35 -0.57 11.20
C LYS A 68 -8.51 -0.56 12.20
N ARG A 69 -9.62 -1.23 11.89
CA ARG A 69 -10.73 -1.38 12.84
C ARG A 69 -10.42 -2.33 13.99
N ALA A 70 -9.54 -3.30 13.76
CA ALA A 70 -9.09 -4.26 14.76
C ALA A 70 -8.07 -3.68 15.76
N ASP A 71 -7.43 -2.55 15.42
CA ASP A 71 -6.46 -1.82 16.25
C ASP A 71 -6.69 -0.29 16.13
N PRO A 72 -7.67 0.26 16.88
CA PRO A 72 -8.18 1.63 16.69
C PRO A 72 -7.27 2.77 17.14
#